data_AF-A0A0J6SHU0-F1
#
_entry.id   AF-A0A0J6SHU0-F1
#
_cell.length_a   1.000
_cell.length_b   1.000
_cell.length_c   1.000
_cell.angle_alpha   90.00
_cell.angle_beta   90.00
_cell.angle_gamma   90.00
#
_symmetry.space_group_name_H-M   'P 1'
#
loop_
_entity.id
_entity.type
_entity.pdbx_description
1 polymer ?
#
loop_
_entity_poly.entity_id
_entity_poly.type
_entity_poly.pdbx_seq_one_letter_code
_entity_poly.pdbx_strand_id
1 'polypeptide(L)'
;MTAVAFDTLKLARTLRDKAKLSPDQAEGFAEAISEAVQGDLATKADVKASETALRTDIKTVETNLKTVETNLRAEIKEVETSLRAEIKEVATSLHAEIKVVANDIRTMDATLRSEIKSQVAEAKTDVIKWVVGAVGLQTVAIIGAMITLVRILKP
;
A
#
# COMPACT_ATOMS: atom_id res chain seq x y z
N MET A 1 40.49 39.22 22.46
CA MET A 1 40.97 38.75 21.15
C MET A 1 42.46 38.47 21.25
N THR A 2 42.88 37.21 21.26
CA THR A 2 44.29 36.91 21.00
C THR A 2 44.48 36.92 19.48
N ALA A 3 44.68 38.11 18.93
CA ALA A 3 45.15 38.28 17.56
C ALA A 3 46.44 37.45 17.38
N VAL A 4 46.71 36.98 16.17
CA VAL A 4 48.04 36.46 15.85
C VAL A 4 49.02 37.56 16.26
N ALA A 5 49.90 37.26 17.22
CA ALA A 5 50.89 38.22 17.67
C ALA A 5 51.90 38.42 16.53
N PHE A 6 51.54 39.28 15.58
CA PHE A 6 52.43 39.71 14.52
C PHE A 6 53.47 40.64 15.16
N ASP A 7 54.65 40.10 15.40
CA ASP A 7 55.75 40.82 16.04
C ASP A 7 56.37 41.81 15.04
N THR A 8 55.68 42.93 14.89
CA THR A 8 56.03 44.05 13.98
C THR A 8 57.46 44.52 14.23
N LEU A 9 57.89 44.55 15.50
CA LEU A 9 59.24 44.97 15.90
C LEU A 9 60.31 43.96 15.47
N LYS A 10 60.07 42.66 15.65
CA LYS A 10 60.97 41.60 15.17
C LYS A 10 61.06 41.59 13.65
N LEU A 11 59.95 41.88 12.94
CA LEU A 11 59.96 42.00 11.49
C LEU A 11 60.77 43.22 11.03
N ALA A 12 60.53 44.41 11.59
CA ALA A 12 61.28 45.62 11.28
C ALA A 12 62.79 45.44 11.54
N ARG A 13 63.17 44.82 12.68
CA ARG A 13 64.57 44.46 12.97
C ARG A 13 65.15 43.52 11.93
N THR A 14 64.39 42.51 11.51
CA THR A 14 64.83 41.55 10.48
C THR A 14 65.03 42.23 9.12
N LEU A 15 64.12 43.13 8.73
CA LEU A 15 64.20 43.91 7.49
C LEU A 15 65.42 44.85 7.47
N ARG A 16 65.70 45.52 8.58
CA ARG A 16 66.91 46.36 8.72
C ARG A 16 68.19 45.53 8.71
N ASP A 17 68.26 44.49 9.55
CA ASP A 17 69.51 43.80 9.81
C ASP A 17 69.89 42.84 8.67
N LYS A 18 68.90 42.16 8.07
CA LYS A 18 69.12 41.18 6.99
C LYS A 18 68.88 41.73 5.59
N ALA A 19 67.85 42.55 5.38
CA ALA A 19 67.55 43.12 4.07
C ALA A 19 68.18 44.50 3.84
N LYS A 20 68.89 45.06 4.85
CA LYS A 20 69.65 46.32 4.79
C LYS A 20 68.79 47.54 4.42
N LEU A 21 67.50 47.49 4.74
CA LEU A 21 66.58 48.62 4.62
C LEU A 21 66.92 49.70 5.66
N SER A 22 66.62 50.96 5.34
CA SER A 22 66.72 52.04 6.33
C SER A 22 65.73 51.80 7.49
N PRO A 23 65.95 52.40 8.68
CA PRO A 23 65.01 52.31 9.79
C PRO A 23 63.57 52.63 9.37
N ASP A 24 63.38 53.77 8.69
CA ASP A 24 62.06 54.24 8.25
C ASP A 24 61.40 53.28 7.25
N GLN A 25 62.17 52.70 6.32
CA GLN A 25 61.66 51.72 5.36
C GLN A 25 61.25 50.42 6.05
N ALA A 26 62.08 49.92 6.98
CA ALA A 26 61.81 48.69 7.69
C ALA A 26 60.57 48.79 8.60
N GLU A 27 60.37 49.94 9.25
CA GLU A 27 59.19 50.24 10.04
C GLU A 27 57.94 50.36 9.16
N GLY A 28 57.99 51.16 8.09
CA GLY A 28 56.86 51.32 7.18
C GLY A 28 56.39 50.01 6.52
N PHE A 29 57.32 49.13 6.12
CA PHE A 29 56.95 47.81 5.60
C PHE A 29 56.37 46.88 6.66
N ALA A 30 56.94 46.87 7.87
CA ALA A 30 56.44 46.03 8.94
C ALA A 30 55.02 46.45 9.37
N GLU A 31 54.76 47.76 9.40
CA GLU A 31 53.46 48.34 9.72
C GLU A 31 52.43 48.03 8.63
N ALA A 32 52.76 48.28 7.35
CA ALA A 32 51.87 47.96 6.23
C ALA A 32 51.47 46.47 6.16
N ILE A 33 52.40 45.56 6.47
CA ILE A 33 52.10 44.12 6.52
C ILE A 33 51.26 43.78 7.75
N SER A 34 51.54 44.41 8.90
CA SER A 34 50.74 44.21 10.11
C SER A 34 49.28 44.65 9.90
N GLU A 35 49.08 45.82 9.29
CA GLU A 35 47.75 46.33 8.93
C GLU A 35 47.03 45.42 7.93
N ALA A 36 47.73 45.00 6.86
CA ALA A 36 47.15 44.12 5.83
C ALA A 36 46.73 42.74 6.37
N VAL A 37 47.35 42.26 7.46
CA VAL A 37 47.12 40.92 8.01
C VAL A 37 46.12 40.91 9.18
N GLN A 38 45.91 42.05 9.86
CA GLN A 38 45.01 42.14 11.02
C GLN A 38 43.52 42.15 10.67
N GLY A 39 43.14 42.57 9.45
CA GLY A 39 41.73 42.78 9.07
C GLY A 39 40.98 41.53 8.59
N ASP A 40 41.64 40.63 7.86
CA ASP A 40 40.96 39.59 7.05
C ASP A 40 41.12 38.15 7.57
N LEU A 41 41.91 37.93 8.62
CA LEU A 41 42.15 36.59 9.15
C LEU A 41 41.13 36.19 10.21
N ALA A 42 40.51 35.01 10.02
CA ALA A 42 39.72 34.36 11.07
C ALA A 42 40.59 34.10 12.31
N THR A 43 40.15 34.60 13.46
CA THR A 43 40.83 34.44 14.73
C THR A 43 40.54 33.06 15.34
N LYS A 44 41.31 32.68 16.37
CA LYS A 44 40.99 31.49 17.17
C LYS A 44 39.60 31.54 17.79
N ALA A 45 39.09 32.75 18.09
CA ALA A 45 37.75 32.91 18.63
C ALA A 45 36.69 32.57 17.56
N ASP A 46 36.90 33.01 16.32
CA ASP A 46 35.99 32.72 15.20
C ASP A 46 35.94 31.23 14.89
N VAL A 47 37.11 30.57 14.86
CA VAL A 47 37.20 29.11 14.67
C VAL A 47 36.47 28.37 15.80
N LYS A 48 36.67 28.78 17.06
CA LYS A 48 36.00 28.15 18.21
C LYS A 48 34.49 28.39 18.20
N ALA A 49 34.06 29.58 17.78
CA ALA A 49 32.64 29.90 17.61
C ALA A 49 32.00 29.02 16.53
N SER A 50 32.67 28.88 15.37
CA SER A 50 32.25 28.00 14.28
C SER A 50 32.22 26.53 14.69
N GLU A 51 33.25 26.04 15.39
CA GLU A 51 33.27 24.67 15.95
C GLU A 51 32.10 24.42 16.90
N THR A 52 31.79 25.39 17.76
CA THR A 52 30.68 25.29 18.71
C THR A 52 29.32 25.29 18.00
N ALA A 53 29.16 26.13 16.97
CA ALA A 53 27.96 26.15 16.13
C ALA A 53 27.77 24.82 15.40
N LEU A 54 28.81 24.33 14.70
CA LEU A 54 28.77 23.04 14.00
C LEU A 54 28.47 21.87 14.95
N ARG A 55 29.04 21.87 16.16
CA ARG A 55 28.74 20.83 17.16
C ARG A 55 27.29 20.88 17.64
N THR A 56 26.69 22.06 17.69
CA THR A 56 25.28 22.25 18.03
C THR A 56 24.38 21.78 16.89
N ASP A 57 24.72 22.12 15.65
CA ASP A 57 24.00 21.67 14.47
C ASP A 57 24.04 20.15 14.33
N ILE A 58 25.21 19.52 14.53
CA ILE A 58 25.36 18.06 14.52
C ILE A 58 24.44 17.41 15.56
N LYS A 59 24.43 17.91 16.81
CA LYS A 59 23.54 17.38 17.85
C LYS A 59 22.06 17.54 17.49
N THR A 60 21.71 18.65 16.85
CA THR A 60 20.34 18.92 16.39
C THR A 60 19.94 17.93 15.30
N VAL A 61 20.81 17.70 14.32
CA VAL A 61 20.61 16.72 13.24
C VAL A 61 20.50 15.29 13.80
N GLU A 62 21.37 14.90 14.75
CA GLU A 62 21.30 13.59 15.41
C GLU A 62 19.96 13.39 16.15
N THR A 63 19.47 14.44 16.81
CA THR A 63 18.18 14.41 17.53
C THR A 63 17.00 14.29 16.55
N ASN A 64 17.04 15.07 15.46
CA ASN A 64 16.03 15.00 14.42
C ASN A 64 16.03 13.63 13.74
N LEU A 65 17.20 13.06 13.45
CA LEU A 65 17.31 11.74 12.85
C LEU A 65 16.73 10.65 13.74
N LYS A 66 17.00 10.67 15.05
CA LYS A 66 16.39 9.74 16.01
C LYS A 66 14.87 9.90 16.10
N THR A 67 14.38 11.13 16.00
CA THR A 67 12.94 11.42 15.99
C THR A 67 12.30 10.84 14.73
N VAL A 68 12.88 11.08 13.55
CA VAL A 68 12.41 10.52 12.28
C VAL A 68 12.44 8.99 12.30
N GLU A 69 13.52 8.37 12.80
CA GLU A 69 13.60 6.91 12.93
C GLU A 69 12.48 6.36 13.82
N THR A 70 12.22 7.02 14.96
CA THR A 70 11.16 6.60 15.88
C THR A 70 9.78 6.73 15.26
N ASN A 71 9.51 7.84 14.56
CA ASN A 71 8.24 8.08 13.88
C ASN A 71 8.01 7.07 12.76
N LEU A 72 9.00 6.83 11.90
CA LEU A 72 8.89 5.84 10.82
C LEU A 72 8.66 4.42 11.35
N ARG A 73 9.29 4.04 12.47
CA ARG A 73 9.01 2.74 13.11
C ARG A 73 7.59 2.65 13.63
N ALA A 74 7.04 3.74 14.18
CA ALA A 74 5.66 3.78 14.64
C ALA A 74 4.67 3.69 13.46
N GLU A 75 4.88 4.48 12.41
CA GLU A 75 4.07 4.47 11.19
C GLU A 75 4.09 3.10 10.50
N ILE A 76 5.25 2.46 10.37
CA ILE A 76 5.36 1.11 9.80
C ILE A 76 4.53 0.11 10.62
N LYS A 77 4.59 0.17 11.96
CA LYS A 77 3.84 -0.72 12.84
C LYS A 77 2.33 -0.48 12.75
N GLU A 78 1.92 0.78 12.59
CA GLU A 78 0.52 1.15 12.40
C GLU A 78 -0.02 0.60 11.07
N VAL A 79 0.72 0.80 9.97
CA VAL A 79 0.38 0.26 8.65
C VAL A 79 0.31 -1.27 8.68
N GLU A 80 1.28 -1.94 9.31
CA GLU A 80 1.26 -3.41 9.44
C GLU A 80 0.02 -3.90 10.21
N THR A 81 -0.37 -3.18 11.27
CA THR A 81 -1.56 -3.50 12.06
C THR A 81 -2.84 -3.30 11.26
N SER A 82 -2.96 -2.18 10.52
CA SER A 82 -4.11 -1.91 9.64
C SER A 82 -4.27 -2.97 8.57
N LEU A 83 -3.18 -3.29 7.84
CA LEU A 83 -3.20 -4.29 6.79
C LEU A 83 -3.58 -5.68 7.31
N ARG A 84 -3.09 -6.07 8.50
CA ARG A 84 -3.51 -7.34 9.12
C ARG A 84 -5.00 -7.36 9.47
N ALA A 85 -5.55 -6.23 9.92
CA ALA A 85 -6.98 -6.12 10.22
C ALA A 85 -7.83 -6.20 8.93
N GLU A 86 -7.45 -5.45 7.90
CA GLU A 86 -8.13 -5.45 6.59
C GLU A 86 -8.09 -6.84 5.94
N ILE A 87 -6.95 -7.53 5.96
CA ILE A 87 -6.84 -8.91 5.43
C ILE A 87 -7.78 -9.85 6.19
N LYS A 88 -7.88 -9.73 7.51
CA LYS A 88 -8.78 -10.56 8.32
C LYS A 88 -10.25 -10.28 8.03
N GLU A 89 -10.60 -9.01 7.82
CA GLU A 89 -11.95 -8.59 7.45
C GLU A 89 -12.34 -9.16 6.09
N VAL A 90 -11.50 -8.98 5.06
CA VAL A 90 -11.72 -9.54 3.72
C VAL A 90 -11.84 -11.06 3.76
N ALA A 91 -10.97 -11.75 4.51
CA ALA A 91 -11.05 -13.21 4.66
C ALA A 91 -12.37 -13.65 5.30
N THR A 92 -12.87 -12.90 6.29
CA THR A 92 -14.15 -13.17 6.95
C THR A 92 -15.32 -12.92 6.00
N SER A 93 -15.31 -11.83 5.24
CA SER A 93 -16.34 -11.52 4.24
C SER A 93 -16.41 -12.60 3.17
N LEU A 94 -15.27 -12.95 2.56
CA LEU A 94 -15.20 -14.00 1.54
C LEU A 94 -15.69 -15.34 2.07
N HIS A 95 -15.35 -15.72 3.30
CA HIS A 95 -15.84 -16.95 3.89
C HIS A 95 -17.38 -16.93 4.08
N ALA A 96 -17.94 -15.79 4.49
CA ALA A 96 -19.39 -15.61 4.61
C ALA A 96 -20.08 -15.69 3.24
N GLU A 97 -19.55 -15.01 2.22
CA GLU A 97 -20.07 -15.03 0.85
C GLU A 97 -20.03 -16.44 0.24
N ILE A 98 -18.92 -17.18 0.43
CA ILE A 98 -18.81 -18.58 -0.01
C ILE A 98 -19.90 -19.44 0.65
N LYS A 99 -20.18 -19.23 1.95
CA LYS A 99 -21.23 -19.97 2.66
C LYS A 99 -22.62 -19.63 2.14
N VAL A 100 -22.89 -18.37 1.80
CA VAL A 100 -24.15 -17.94 1.17
C VAL A 100 -24.31 -18.64 -0.17
N VAL A 101 -23.33 -18.54 -1.07
CA VAL A 101 -23.37 -19.18 -2.39
C VAL A 101 -23.54 -20.70 -2.28
N ALA A 102 -22.85 -21.35 -1.33
CA ALA A 102 -23.00 -22.78 -1.10
C ALA A 102 -24.43 -23.16 -0.64
N ASN A 103 -25.09 -22.32 0.15
CA ASN A 103 -26.47 -22.54 0.57
C ASN A 103 -27.46 -22.27 -0.56
N ASP A 104 -27.23 -21.25 -1.37
CA ASP A 104 -28.05 -20.95 -2.54
C ASP A 104 -28.01 -22.10 -3.55
N ILE A 105 -26.82 -22.64 -3.84
CA ILE A 105 -26.65 -23.82 -4.71
C ILE A 105 -27.43 -25.03 -4.16
N ARG A 106 -27.36 -25.30 -2.85
CA ARG A 106 -28.13 -26.41 -2.24
C ARG A 106 -29.63 -26.19 -2.36
N THR A 107 -30.09 -24.96 -2.16
CA THR A 107 -31.51 -24.60 -2.26
C THR A 107 -32.00 -24.72 -3.71
N MET A 108 -31.19 -24.28 -4.67
CA MET A 108 -31.46 -24.44 -6.09
C MET A 108 -31.52 -25.92 -6.51
N ASP A 109 -30.58 -26.77 -6.07
CA ASP A 109 -30.63 -28.21 -6.35
C ASP A 109 -31.90 -28.86 -5.78
N ALA A 110 -32.26 -28.55 -4.53
CA ALA A 110 -33.49 -29.05 -3.92
C ALA A 110 -34.75 -28.59 -4.67
N THR A 111 -34.79 -27.32 -5.09
CA THR A 111 -35.90 -26.75 -5.85
C THR A 111 -36.02 -27.42 -7.22
N LEU A 112 -34.92 -27.54 -7.97
CA LEU A 112 -34.90 -28.20 -9.28
C LEU A 112 -35.32 -29.68 -9.19
N ARG A 113 -34.89 -30.40 -8.16
CA ARG A 113 -35.34 -31.79 -7.92
C ARG A 113 -36.83 -31.88 -7.66
N SER A 114 -37.37 -30.95 -6.86
CA SER A 114 -38.82 -30.88 -6.59
C SER A 114 -39.60 -30.59 -7.86
N GLU A 115 -39.16 -29.61 -8.64
CA GLU A 115 -39.76 -29.19 -9.89
C GLU A 115 -39.78 -30.34 -10.91
N ILE A 116 -38.64 -31.00 -11.13
CA ILE A 116 -38.55 -32.17 -12.02
C ILE A 116 -39.50 -33.28 -11.56
N LYS A 117 -39.59 -33.54 -10.24
CA LYS A 117 -40.51 -34.56 -9.72
C LYS A 117 -41.97 -34.20 -9.98
N SER A 118 -42.35 -32.92 -9.85
CA SER A 118 -43.69 -32.43 -10.17
C SER A 118 -44.00 -32.62 -11.65
N GLN A 119 -43.13 -32.14 -12.53
CA GLN A 119 -43.29 -32.25 -13.99
C GLN A 119 -43.40 -33.71 -14.44
N VAL A 120 -42.63 -34.63 -13.83
CA VAL A 120 -42.74 -36.06 -14.12
C VAL A 120 -44.09 -36.63 -13.66
N ALA A 121 -44.61 -36.20 -12.51
CA ALA A 121 -45.92 -36.65 -12.02
C ALA A 121 -47.08 -36.13 -12.89
N GLU A 122 -46.99 -34.86 -13.32
CA GLU A 122 -47.91 -34.24 -14.27
C GLU A 122 -47.89 -34.97 -15.61
N ALA A 123 -46.70 -35.19 -16.18
CA ALA A 123 -46.55 -35.94 -17.43
C ALA A 123 -47.11 -37.36 -17.34
N LYS A 124 -46.87 -38.08 -16.23
CA LYS A 124 -47.49 -39.40 -15.98
C LYS A 124 -49.02 -39.33 -15.95
N THR A 125 -49.56 -38.31 -15.29
CA THR A 125 -51.01 -38.10 -15.19
C THR A 125 -51.61 -37.84 -16.57
N ASP A 126 -50.98 -37.00 -17.38
CA ASP A 126 -51.45 -36.70 -18.71
C ASP A 126 -51.36 -37.90 -19.65
N VAL A 127 -50.28 -38.69 -19.58
CA VAL A 127 -50.19 -39.97 -20.29
C VAL A 127 -51.32 -40.91 -19.90
N ILE A 128 -51.65 -41.03 -18.60
CA ILE A 128 -52.78 -41.86 -18.14
C ILE A 128 -54.10 -41.36 -18.73
N LYS A 129 -54.37 -40.05 -18.70
CA LYS A 129 -55.59 -39.47 -19.30
C LYS A 129 -55.70 -39.82 -20.79
N TRP A 130 -54.61 -39.66 -21.55
CA TRP A 130 -54.57 -40.02 -22.97
C TRP A 130 -54.82 -41.51 -23.22
N VAL A 131 -54.16 -42.39 -22.44
CA VAL A 131 -54.35 -43.84 -22.56
C VAL A 131 -55.79 -44.25 -22.24
N VAL A 132 -56.37 -43.74 -21.15
CA VAL A 132 -57.77 -44.03 -20.79
C VAL A 132 -58.73 -43.55 -21.88
N GLY A 133 -58.52 -42.34 -22.43
CA GLY A 133 -59.31 -41.83 -23.54
C GLY A 133 -59.20 -42.70 -24.80
N ALA A 134 -57.99 -43.11 -25.17
CA ALA A 134 -57.73 -43.97 -26.32
C ALA A 134 -58.37 -45.37 -26.15
N VAL A 135 -58.17 -46.01 -25.00
CA VAL A 135 -58.76 -47.33 -24.69
C VAL A 135 -60.29 -47.25 -24.68
N GLY A 136 -60.86 -46.19 -24.11
CA GLY A 136 -62.31 -45.97 -24.12
C GLY A 136 -62.86 -45.84 -25.54
N LEU A 137 -62.21 -45.04 -26.39
CA LEU A 137 -62.60 -44.87 -27.79
C LEU A 137 -62.46 -46.17 -28.59
N GLN A 138 -61.36 -46.91 -28.41
CA GLN A 138 -61.15 -48.22 -29.04
C GLN A 138 -62.25 -49.21 -28.65
N THR A 139 -62.63 -49.24 -27.36
CA THR A 139 -63.68 -50.12 -26.84
C THR A 139 -65.04 -49.81 -27.49
N VAL A 140 -65.40 -48.53 -27.57
CA VAL A 140 -66.64 -48.09 -28.23
C VAL A 140 -66.63 -48.45 -29.72
N ALA A 141 -65.50 -48.25 -30.40
CA ALA A 141 -65.35 -48.60 -31.82
C ALA A 141 -65.52 -50.11 -32.07
N ILE A 142 -64.89 -50.97 -31.24
CA ILE A 142 -65.01 -52.43 -31.33
C ILE A 142 -66.46 -52.87 -31.13
N ILE A 143 -67.15 -52.34 -30.10
CA ILE A 143 -68.56 -52.65 -29.84
C ILE A 143 -69.43 -52.23 -31.04
N GLY A 144 -69.22 -51.03 -31.58
CA GLY A 144 -69.94 -50.55 -32.76
C GLY A 144 -69.74 -51.43 -33.99
N ALA A 145 -68.51 -51.88 -34.24
CA ALA A 145 -68.20 -52.82 -35.31
C ALA A 145 -68.91 -54.17 -35.11
N MET A 146 -68.88 -54.72 -33.90
CA MET A 146 -69.58 -55.97 -33.55
C MET A 146 -71.08 -55.89 -33.77
N ILE A 147 -71.74 -54.81 -33.34
CA ILE A 147 -73.18 -54.59 -33.57
C ILE A 147 -73.50 -54.55 -35.06
N THR A 148 -72.67 -53.85 -35.84
CA THR A 148 -72.83 -53.73 -37.30
C THR A 148 -72.70 -55.10 -37.96
N LEU A 149 -71.71 -55.90 -37.54
CA LEU A 149 -71.48 -57.26 -38.04
C LEU A 149 -72.68 -58.19 -37.74
N VAL A 150 -73.22 -58.13 -36.52
CA VAL A 150 -74.43 -58.90 -36.13
C VAL A 150 -75.65 -58.52 -36.96
N ARG A 151 -75.83 -57.23 -37.29
CA ARG A 151 -76.95 -56.79 -38.15
C ARG A 151 -76.84 -57.30 -39.58
N ILE A 152 -75.63 -57.45 -40.11
CA ILE A 152 -75.39 -57.94 -41.47
C ILE A 152 -75.55 -59.48 -41.54
N LEU A 153 -75.19 -60.20 -40.48
CA LEU A 153 -75.24 -61.66 -40.42
C LEU A 153 -76.61 -62.25 -40.02
N LYS A 154 -77.56 -61.41 -39.59
CA LYS A 154 -78.94 -61.84 -39.35
C LYS A 154 -79.72 -61.70 -40.66
N PRO A 155 -80.21 -62.79 -41.29
CA PRO A 155 -81.03 -62.72 -42.49
C PRO A 155 -82.37 -62.01 -42.22
#